data_AF-A0AAV2QVC4-F1
#
_entry.id   AF-A0AAV2QVC4-F1
#
_cell.length_a   1.000
_cell.length_b   1.000
_cell.length_c   1.000
_cell.angle_alpha   90.00
_cell.angle_beta   90.00
_cell.angle_gamma   90.00
#
_symmetry.space_group_name_H-M   'P 1'
#
loop_
_entity.id
_entity.type
_entity.pdbx_description
1 polymer ?
#
loop_
_entity_poly.entity_id
_entity_poly.type
_entity_poly.pdbx_seq_one_letter_code
_entity_poly.pdbx_strand_id
1 'polypeptide(L)'
;EELSVKSKELRKMQCHYQDVVPRADFDRLTRKHTQLNKTHKLLSSTHEQLRDQYDTLLGIYESAVTERDELREESQTLRRSATPRPDWNRVAEFVEGGIARWRDLSMGKTSDQIVDALISELTGSQLASSSEVIDCKGTENSVPVYLRYEGSIRNRRLGKNDILILINDIWKEKQNEDNQESMEVFVDKYFKD
;
A
#
# COMPACT_ATOMS: atom_id res chain seq x y z
N GLU A 1 -44.52 99.09 -29.87
CA GLU A 1 -43.24 98.35 -29.97
C GLU A 1 -43.15 97.17 -29.00
N GLU A 2 -43.63 97.29 -27.76
CA GLU A 2 -43.59 96.23 -26.73
C GLU A 2 -44.22 94.89 -27.14
N LEU A 3 -45.32 94.89 -27.89
CA LEU A 3 -45.96 93.67 -28.41
C LEU A 3 -45.06 92.87 -29.37
N SER A 4 -44.21 93.57 -30.14
CA SER A 4 -43.27 92.94 -31.08
C SER A 4 -42.07 92.32 -30.35
N VAL A 5 -41.66 92.94 -29.24
CA VAL A 5 -40.61 92.38 -28.37
C VAL A 5 -41.12 91.12 -27.67
N LYS A 6 -42.32 91.17 -27.08
CA LYS A 6 -42.95 90.02 -26.42
C LYS A 6 -43.21 88.85 -27.38
N SER A 7 -43.61 89.11 -28.63
CA SER A 7 -43.84 88.05 -29.61
C SER A 7 -42.54 87.37 -30.06
N LYS A 8 -41.44 88.12 -30.20
CA LYS A 8 -40.10 87.57 -30.46
C LYS A 8 -39.61 86.72 -29.29
N GLU A 9 -39.87 87.14 -28.06
CA GLU A 9 -39.47 86.42 -26.85
C GLU A 9 -40.26 85.11 -26.67
N LEU A 10 -41.57 85.13 -26.93
CA LEU A 10 -42.40 83.92 -26.98
C LEU A 10 -41.91 82.93 -28.05
N ARG A 11 -41.51 83.42 -29.22
CA ARG A 11 -41.01 82.57 -30.30
C ARG A 11 -39.66 81.93 -29.95
N LYS A 12 -38.77 82.67 -29.28
CA LYS A 12 -37.51 82.12 -28.74
C LYS A 12 -37.78 81.05 -27.69
N MET A 13 -38.70 81.30 -26.77
CA MET A 13 -39.10 80.32 -25.76
C MET A 13 -39.70 79.07 -26.41
N GLN A 14 -40.62 79.22 -27.37
CA GLN A 14 -41.17 78.08 -28.12
C GLN A 14 -40.09 77.29 -28.85
N CYS A 15 -39.13 77.95 -29.49
CA CYS A 15 -38.02 77.29 -30.17
C CYS A 15 -37.12 76.53 -29.18
N HIS A 16 -36.88 77.10 -27.98
CA HIS A 16 -36.14 76.42 -26.91
C HIS A 16 -36.90 75.21 -26.33
N TYR A 17 -38.23 75.26 -26.27
CA TYR A 17 -39.07 74.11 -25.86
C TYR A 17 -39.38 73.13 -27.00
N GLN A 18 -39.00 73.42 -28.24
CA GLN A 18 -39.20 72.52 -29.37
C GLN A 18 -38.10 71.45 -29.45
N ASP A 19 -36.93 71.71 -28.83
CA ASP A 19 -35.74 70.84 -28.81
C ASP A 19 -35.45 70.26 -27.41
N VAL A 20 -36.47 70.17 -26.56
CA VAL A 20 -36.35 69.45 -25.28
C VAL A 20 -36.85 68.03 -25.44
N VAL A 21 -36.08 67.07 -24.90
CA VAL A 21 -36.50 65.67 -24.84
C VAL A 21 -37.87 65.59 -24.16
N PRO A 22 -38.91 65.05 -24.81
CA PRO A 22 -40.22 64.92 -24.21
C PRO A 22 -40.11 64.16 -22.88
N ARG A 23 -40.82 64.64 -21.85
CA ARG A 23 -40.78 64.07 -20.49
C ARG A 23 -40.92 62.55 -20.48
N ALA A 24 -41.78 62.00 -21.33
CA ALA A 24 -41.97 60.56 -21.49
C ALA A 24 -40.71 59.81 -21.95
N ASP A 25 -39.93 60.40 -22.88
CA ASP A 25 -38.69 59.84 -23.38
C ASP A 25 -37.56 59.97 -22.37
N PHE A 26 -37.52 61.08 -21.64
CA PHE A 26 -36.61 61.26 -20.50
C PHE A 26 -36.88 60.21 -19.41
N ASP A 27 -38.15 60.02 -19.01
CA ASP A 27 -38.53 59.02 -18.01
C ASP A 27 -38.21 57.60 -18.52
N ARG A 28 -38.42 57.31 -19.81
CA ARG A 28 -38.06 56.04 -20.46
C ARG A 28 -36.55 55.79 -20.45
N LEU A 29 -35.76 56.79 -20.83
CA LEU A 29 -34.28 56.72 -20.82
C LEU A 29 -33.76 56.56 -19.40
N THR A 30 -34.33 57.26 -18.44
CA THR A 30 -33.97 57.15 -17.02
C THR A 30 -34.21 55.72 -16.51
N ARG A 31 -35.37 55.12 -16.82
CA ARG A 31 -35.66 53.71 -16.46
C ARG A 31 -34.63 52.77 -17.08
N LYS A 32 -34.36 52.89 -18.38
CA LYS A 32 -33.35 52.07 -19.05
C LYS A 32 -31.96 52.23 -18.42
N HIS A 33 -31.56 53.47 -18.13
CA HIS A 33 -30.28 53.75 -17.50
C HIS A 33 -30.20 53.13 -16.10
N THR A 34 -31.25 53.25 -15.27
CA THR A 34 -31.28 52.61 -13.95
C THR A 34 -31.22 51.10 -14.03
N GLN A 35 -31.91 50.48 -15.00
CA GLN A 35 -31.85 49.04 -15.22
C GLN A 35 -30.46 48.60 -15.66
N LEU A 36 -29.86 49.31 -16.62
CA LEU A 36 -28.53 49.02 -17.13
C LEU A 36 -27.46 49.19 -16.04
N ASN A 37 -27.60 50.20 -15.19
CA ASN A 37 -26.69 50.41 -14.07
C ASN A 37 -26.81 49.28 -13.03
N LYS A 38 -28.02 48.78 -12.76
CA LYS A 38 -28.22 47.60 -11.90
C LYS A 38 -27.56 46.36 -12.48
N THR A 39 -27.73 46.09 -13.77
CA THR A 39 -27.10 44.93 -14.42
C THR A 39 -25.59 45.06 -14.46
N HIS A 40 -25.06 46.26 -14.69
CA HIS A 40 -23.62 46.52 -14.69
C HIS A 40 -23.02 46.27 -13.30
N LYS A 41 -23.67 46.77 -12.23
CA LYS A 41 -23.23 46.52 -10.85
C LYS A 41 -23.24 45.04 -10.50
N LEU A 42 -24.30 44.32 -10.89
CA LEU A 42 -24.39 42.88 -10.69
C LEU A 42 -23.26 42.15 -11.43
N LEU A 43 -23.05 42.46 -12.71
CA LEU A 43 -22.03 41.82 -13.53
C LEU A 43 -20.63 42.08 -12.97
N SER A 44 -20.35 43.32 -12.57
CA SER A 44 -19.09 43.70 -11.94
C SER A 44 -18.83 42.88 -10.67
N SER A 45 -19.85 42.73 -9.81
CA SER A 45 -19.74 41.92 -8.59
C SER A 45 -19.52 40.44 -8.89
N THR A 46 -20.23 39.88 -9.87
CA THR A 46 -20.03 38.47 -10.27
C THR A 46 -18.65 38.24 -10.90
N HIS A 47 -18.11 39.23 -11.61
CA HIS A 47 -16.78 39.14 -12.20
C HIS A 47 -15.68 39.15 -11.12
N GLU A 48 -15.83 39.99 -10.10
CA GLU A 48 -14.94 40.03 -8.94
C GLU A 48 -14.95 38.70 -8.20
N GLN A 49 -16.13 38.14 -7.92
CA GLN A 49 -16.25 36.80 -7.31
C GLN A 49 -15.57 35.70 -8.13
N LEU A 50 -15.74 35.71 -9.45
CA LEU A 50 -15.12 34.72 -10.33
C LEU A 50 -13.59 34.86 -10.34
N ARG A 51 -13.09 36.09 -10.26
CA ARG A 51 -11.65 36.37 -10.15
C ARG A 51 -11.09 35.82 -8.85
N ASP A 52 -11.74 36.05 -7.73
CA ASP A 52 -11.31 35.51 -6.42
C ASP A 52 -11.30 33.97 -6.42
N GLN A 53 -12.32 33.35 -7.05
CA GLN A 53 -12.37 31.89 -7.21
C GLN A 53 -11.24 31.37 -8.11
N TYR A 54 -10.88 32.11 -9.16
CA TYR A 54 -9.75 31.75 -10.00
C TYR A 54 -8.42 31.85 -9.25
N ASP A 55 -8.19 32.94 -8.52
CA ASP A 55 -6.95 33.17 -7.77
C ASP A 55 -6.78 32.11 -6.66
N THR A 56 -7.86 31.75 -5.97
CA THR A 56 -7.83 30.65 -4.98
C THR A 56 -7.54 29.30 -5.62
N LEU A 57 -8.17 28.98 -6.75
CA LEU A 57 -7.93 27.74 -7.48
C LEU A 57 -6.48 27.66 -7.99
N LEU A 58 -5.93 28.77 -8.45
CA LEU A 58 -4.54 28.86 -8.90
C LEU A 58 -3.57 28.53 -7.76
N GLY A 59 -3.79 29.10 -6.57
CA GLY A 59 -2.97 28.79 -5.39
C GLY A 59 -3.04 27.31 -4.98
N ILE A 60 -4.22 26.68 -5.05
CA ILE A 60 -4.37 25.24 -4.79
C ILE A 60 -3.61 24.42 -5.84
N TYR A 61 -3.71 24.79 -7.11
CA TYR A 61 -3.00 24.11 -8.19
C TYR A 61 -1.48 24.19 -8.01
N GLU A 62 -0.95 25.36 -7.65
CA GLU A 62 0.48 25.55 -7.37
C GLU A 62 0.95 24.65 -6.20
N SER A 63 0.19 24.61 -5.10
CA SER A 63 0.48 23.73 -3.96
C SER A 63 0.43 22.24 -4.32
N ALA A 64 -0.56 21.83 -5.13
CA ALA A 64 -0.66 20.44 -5.57
C ALA A 64 0.50 20.03 -6.50
N VAL A 65 1.01 20.97 -7.30
CA VAL A 65 2.19 20.75 -8.15
C VAL A 65 3.44 20.56 -7.29
N THR A 66 3.64 21.38 -6.26
CA THR A 66 4.79 21.23 -5.36
C THR A 66 4.75 19.90 -4.60
N GLU A 67 3.59 19.53 -4.04
CA GLU A 67 3.42 18.25 -3.33
C GLU A 67 3.70 17.05 -4.26
N ARG A 68 3.22 17.11 -5.51
CA ARG A 68 3.48 16.06 -6.51
C ARG A 68 4.98 15.91 -6.77
N ASP A 69 5.70 17.02 -6.91
CA ASP A 69 7.12 17.01 -7.23
C ASP A 69 7.95 16.50 -6.05
N GLU A 70 7.58 16.86 -4.81
CA GLU A 70 8.17 16.32 -3.57
C GLU A 70 7.98 14.80 -3.47
N LEU A 71 6.75 14.31 -3.63
CA LEU A 71 6.45 12.87 -3.59
C LEU A 71 7.21 12.09 -4.67
N ARG A 72 7.40 12.70 -5.84
CA ARG A 72 8.17 12.11 -6.93
C ARG A 72 9.65 11.98 -6.55
N GLU A 73 10.23 13.00 -5.94
CA GLU A 73 11.63 12.97 -5.48
C GLU A 73 11.81 11.94 -4.35
N GLU A 74 10.89 11.86 -3.41
CA GLU A 74 10.89 10.87 -2.33
C GLU A 74 10.82 9.44 -2.91
N SER A 75 9.90 9.19 -3.85
CA SER A 75 9.77 7.90 -4.53
C SER A 75 11.04 7.52 -5.28
N GLN A 76 11.67 8.48 -5.96
CA GLN A 76 12.94 8.24 -6.65
C GLN A 76 14.08 7.93 -5.68
N THR A 77 14.11 8.60 -4.54
CA THR A 77 15.10 8.36 -3.49
C THR A 77 14.92 6.97 -2.87
N LEU A 78 13.68 6.58 -2.54
CA LEU A 78 13.34 5.23 -2.09
C LEU A 78 13.73 4.16 -3.11
N ARG A 79 13.51 4.41 -4.40
CA ARG A 79 13.94 3.48 -5.46
C ARG A 79 15.45 3.35 -5.56
N ARG A 80 16.20 4.42 -5.28
CA ARG A 80 17.68 4.41 -5.28
C ARG A 80 18.26 3.73 -4.04
N SER A 81 17.64 3.93 -2.88
CA SER A 81 18.07 3.32 -1.61
C SER A 81 17.57 1.90 -1.42
N ALA A 82 16.51 1.50 -2.13
CA ALA A 82 16.04 0.12 -2.15
C ALA A 82 17.11 -0.77 -2.78
N THR A 83 17.66 -1.68 -1.97
CA THR A 83 18.31 -2.86 -2.51
C THR A 83 17.26 -3.63 -3.34
N PRO A 84 17.61 -4.07 -4.57
CA PRO A 84 16.67 -4.80 -5.40
C PRO A 84 16.14 -6.00 -4.62
N ARG A 85 14.82 -6.06 -4.47
CA ARG A 85 14.16 -7.11 -3.69
C ARG A 85 14.52 -8.47 -4.30
N PRO A 86 14.99 -9.45 -3.51
CA PRO A 86 15.24 -10.79 -4.03
C PRO A 86 14.01 -11.35 -4.72
N ASP A 87 14.20 -12.03 -5.84
CA ASP A 87 13.13 -12.82 -6.46
C ASP A 87 12.89 -14.07 -5.61
N TRP A 88 11.94 -13.95 -4.67
CA TRP A 88 11.58 -15.04 -3.79
C TRP A 88 11.04 -16.26 -4.54
N ASN A 89 10.53 -16.12 -5.78
CA ASN A 89 10.02 -17.29 -6.51
C ASN A 89 11.14 -18.23 -6.95
N ARG A 90 12.36 -17.72 -7.13
CA ARG A 90 13.54 -18.54 -7.46
C ARG A 90 13.88 -19.54 -6.35
N VAL A 91 13.50 -19.23 -5.10
CA VAL A 91 13.70 -20.13 -3.96
C VAL A 91 12.89 -21.41 -4.10
N ALA A 92 11.77 -21.39 -4.82
CA ALA A 92 10.95 -22.57 -5.06
C ALA A 92 11.67 -23.70 -5.80
N GLU A 93 12.73 -23.40 -6.56
CA GLU A 93 13.57 -24.41 -7.22
C GLU A 93 14.36 -25.26 -6.21
N PHE A 94 14.61 -24.73 -5.01
CA PHE A 94 15.45 -25.34 -3.99
C PHE A 94 14.65 -25.91 -2.80
N VAL A 95 13.35 -25.64 -2.74
CA VAL A 95 12.45 -26.13 -1.67
C VAL A 95 11.74 -27.40 -2.13
N GLU A 96 11.79 -28.45 -1.30
CA GLU A 96 11.06 -29.70 -1.56
C GLU A 96 9.54 -29.42 -1.65
N GLY A 97 8.89 -29.82 -2.75
CA GLY A 97 7.47 -29.48 -3.02
C GLY A 97 7.26 -28.26 -3.92
N GLY A 98 8.35 -27.61 -4.37
CA GLY A 98 8.35 -26.64 -5.46
C GLY A 98 7.55 -25.36 -5.15
N ILE A 99 7.06 -24.72 -6.21
CA ILE A 99 6.38 -23.42 -6.13
C ILE A 99 5.07 -23.45 -5.32
N ALA A 100 4.39 -24.58 -5.26
CA ALA A 100 3.13 -24.73 -4.54
C ALA A 100 3.36 -24.61 -3.02
N ARG A 101 4.26 -25.43 -2.47
CA ARG A 101 4.61 -25.38 -1.05
C ARG A 101 5.29 -24.07 -0.68
N TRP A 102 6.19 -23.57 -1.54
CA TRP A 102 6.83 -22.28 -1.30
C TRP A 102 5.81 -21.14 -1.20
N ARG A 103 4.79 -21.14 -2.08
CA ARG A 103 3.72 -20.15 -2.02
C ARG A 103 2.97 -20.23 -0.69
N ASP A 104 2.62 -21.43 -0.21
CA ASP A 104 1.95 -21.59 1.08
C ASP A 104 2.81 -21.07 2.25
N LEU A 105 4.13 -21.30 2.18
CA LEU A 105 5.08 -20.81 3.18
C LEU A 105 5.31 -19.30 3.12
N SER A 106 5.25 -18.69 1.94
CA SER A 106 5.54 -17.26 1.73
C SER A 106 4.30 -16.37 1.77
N MET A 107 3.09 -16.93 1.62
CA MET A 107 1.86 -16.16 1.49
C MET A 107 1.59 -15.34 2.76
N GLY A 108 1.38 -14.04 2.57
CA GLY A 108 1.08 -13.11 3.68
C GLY A 108 2.27 -12.75 4.57
N LYS A 109 3.48 -13.25 4.30
CA LYS A 109 4.68 -12.95 5.09
C LYS A 109 5.45 -11.75 4.54
N THR A 110 6.11 -11.01 5.45
CA THR A 110 7.06 -9.96 5.09
C THR A 110 8.35 -10.57 4.51
N SER A 111 9.18 -9.77 3.82
CA SER A 111 10.49 -10.25 3.31
C SER A 111 11.32 -10.92 4.41
N ASP A 112 11.28 -10.36 5.62
CA ASP A 112 12.04 -10.84 6.78
C ASP A 112 11.52 -12.20 7.26
N GLN A 113 10.20 -12.33 7.39
CA GLN A 113 9.56 -13.60 7.76
C GLN A 113 9.73 -14.68 6.68
N ILE A 114 9.86 -14.29 5.40
CA ILE A 114 10.18 -15.22 4.30
C ILE A 114 11.62 -15.74 4.44
N VAL A 115 12.56 -14.89 4.88
CA VAL A 115 13.94 -15.31 5.19
C VAL A 115 13.94 -16.35 6.30
N ASP A 116 13.21 -16.11 7.39
CA ASP A 116 13.12 -17.07 8.49
C ASP A 116 12.54 -18.42 8.03
N ALA A 117 11.48 -18.38 7.21
CA ALA A 117 10.89 -19.59 6.65
C ALA A 117 11.87 -20.36 5.75
N LEU A 118 12.67 -19.65 4.95
CA LEU A 118 13.70 -20.25 4.12
C LEU A 118 14.81 -20.89 4.97
N ILE A 119 15.28 -20.20 6.01
CA ILE A 119 16.29 -20.74 6.93
C ILE A 119 15.77 -22.02 7.58
N SER A 120 14.51 -22.04 8.02
CA SER A 120 13.88 -23.25 8.57
C SER A 120 13.79 -24.40 7.58
N GLU A 121 13.46 -24.13 6.32
CA GLU A 121 13.43 -25.16 5.27
C GLU A 121 14.82 -25.71 4.94
N LEU A 122 15.83 -24.85 4.83
CA LEU A 122 17.19 -25.26 4.50
C LEU A 122 17.88 -26.04 5.62
N THR A 123 17.65 -25.64 6.86
CA THR A 123 18.30 -26.25 8.03
C THR A 123 17.50 -27.43 8.59
N GLY A 124 16.24 -27.60 8.18
CA GLY A 124 15.31 -28.52 8.83
C GLY A 124 14.99 -28.15 10.30
N SER A 125 15.50 -27.00 10.76
CA SER A 125 15.27 -26.49 12.10
C SER A 125 14.08 -25.55 12.06
N GLN A 126 12.93 -26.02 12.56
CA GLN A 126 11.86 -25.09 12.92
C GLN A 126 12.42 -24.18 14.03
N LEU A 127 12.54 -22.87 13.76
CA LEU A 127 13.05 -21.88 14.70
C LEU A 127 12.41 -22.08 16.08
N ALA A 128 13.22 -22.49 17.08
CA ALA A 128 13.09 -22.54 18.55
C ALA A 128 11.74 -22.85 19.24
N SER A 129 10.63 -22.87 18.52
CA SER A 129 9.25 -22.90 19.02
C SER A 129 8.61 -24.28 18.91
N SER A 130 9.21 -25.21 18.17
CA SER A 130 8.84 -26.62 18.23
C SER A 130 9.47 -27.24 19.48
N SER A 131 8.62 -27.59 20.44
CA SER A 131 8.92 -28.28 21.71
C SER A 131 10.15 -29.19 21.65
N GLU A 132 11.03 -29.10 22.66
CA GLU A 132 12.17 -30.02 22.86
C GLU A 132 11.73 -31.49 23.03
N VAL A 133 10.44 -31.71 23.27
CA VAL A 133 9.84 -32.98 23.61
C VAL A 133 8.69 -33.27 22.64
N ILE A 134 8.72 -34.46 22.04
CA ILE A 134 7.67 -34.99 21.16
C ILE A 134 6.77 -35.89 22.00
N ASP A 135 5.49 -35.57 22.08
CA ASP A 135 4.49 -36.43 22.71
C ASP A 135 4.11 -37.57 21.77
N CYS A 136 4.29 -38.80 22.23
CA CYS A 136 4.00 -39.99 21.44
C CYS A 136 2.50 -40.27 21.42
N LYS A 137 2.02 -40.84 20.30
CA LYS A 137 0.58 -41.08 20.07
C LYS A 137 0.06 -42.39 20.68
N GLY A 138 0.85 -43.07 21.52
CA GLY A 138 0.49 -44.32 22.19
C GLY A 138 0.79 -45.58 21.38
N THR A 139 0.35 -46.73 21.89
CA THR A 139 0.63 -48.08 21.37
C THR A 139 -0.52 -48.71 20.57
N GLU A 140 -1.54 -47.90 20.24
CA GLU A 140 -2.71 -48.35 19.52
C GLU A 140 -2.40 -48.87 18.11
N ASN A 141 -3.28 -49.71 17.58
CA ASN A 141 -3.17 -50.22 16.21
C ASN A 141 -3.32 -49.13 15.12
N SER A 142 -3.79 -47.94 15.51
CA SER A 142 -3.87 -46.73 14.67
C SER A 142 -2.50 -46.09 14.41
N VAL A 143 -1.51 -46.37 15.26
CA VAL A 143 -0.15 -45.83 15.16
C VAL A 143 0.76 -46.84 14.45
N PRO A 144 1.59 -46.42 13.47
CA PRO A 144 2.57 -47.30 12.82
C PRO A 144 3.48 -47.97 13.85
N VAL A 145 3.81 -49.24 13.65
CA VAL A 145 4.53 -50.08 14.64
C VAL A 145 5.82 -49.42 15.14
N TYR A 146 6.58 -48.77 14.25
CA TYR A 146 7.84 -48.08 14.55
C TYR A 146 7.68 -46.71 15.25
N LEU A 147 6.44 -46.23 15.45
CA LEU A 147 6.13 -45.01 16.19
C LEU A 147 5.34 -45.29 17.48
N ARG A 148 5.08 -46.57 17.79
CA ARG A 148 4.39 -46.98 19.00
C ARG A 148 5.32 -46.83 20.19
N TYR A 149 5.14 -45.76 20.94
CA TYR A 149 5.84 -45.51 22.19
C TYR A 149 4.89 -44.79 23.13
N GLU A 150 5.02 -45.06 24.43
CA GLU A 150 4.22 -44.43 25.47
C GLU A 150 5.11 -43.46 26.26
N GLY A 151 4.67 -42.19 26.33
CA GLY A 151 5.42 -41.10 26.95
C GLY A 151 5.96 -40.09 25.94
N SER A 152 6.95 -39.31 26.37
CA SER A 152 7.48 -38.21 25.57
C SER A 152 8.96 -38.43 25.26
N ILE A 153 9.34 -38.28 23.98
CA ILE A 153 10.70 -38.51 23.49
C ILE A 153 11.37 -37.16 23.26
N ARG A 154 12.64 -37.02 23.66
CA ARG A 154 13.43 -35.82 23.33
C ARG A 154 13.68 -35.73 21.83
N ASN A 155 13.36 -34.60 21.24
CA ASN A 155 13.69 -34.33 19.86
C ASN A 155 15.18 -33.95 19.76
N ARG A 156 16.02 -34.88 19.29
CA ARG A 156 17.46 -34.63 19.05
C ARG A 156 17.72 -33.72 17.85
N ARG A 157 16.70 -33.37 17.05
CA ARG A 157 16.78 -32.47 15.89
C ARG A 157 17.90 -32.84 14.91
N LEU A 158 18.09 -34.14 14.68
CA LEU A 158 19.13 -34.64 13.78
C LEU A 158 18.77 -34.33 12.33
N GLY A 159 19.65 -33.62 11.63
CA GLY A 159 19.51 -33.36 10.20
C GLY A 159 19.84 -34.60 9.36
N LYS A 160 19.56 -34.54 8.05
CA LYS A 160 19.89 -35.65 7.12
C LYS A 160 21.37 -36.05 7.19
N ASN A 161 22.27 -35.07 7.31
CA ASN A 161 23.70 -35.31 7.43
C ASN A 161 24.08 -35.99 8.76
N ASP A 162 23.49 -35.53 9.87
CA ASP A 162 23.76 -36.12 11.19
C ASP A 162 23.27 -37.56 11.27
N ILE A 163 22.12 -37.86 10.68
CA ILE A 163 21.59 -39.22 10.55
C ILE A 163 22.55 -40.10 9.74
N LEU A 164 23.10 -39.60 8.62
CA LEU A 164 24.05 -40.37 7.82
C LEU A 164 25.35 -40.67 8.56
N ILE A 165 25.86 -39.71 9.33
CA ILE A 165 27.03 -39.91 10.19
C ILE A 165 26.73 -40.99 11.22
N LEU A 166 25.60 -40.86 11.91
CA LEU A 166 25.21 -41.75 13.00
C LEU A 166 24.95 -43.18 12.50
N ILE A 167 24.34 -43.35 11.32
CA ILE A 167 24.19 -44.65 10.67
C ILE A 167 25.57 -45.26 10.36
N ASN A 168 26.48 -44.49 9.77
CA ASN A 168 27.82 -44.98 9.45
C ASN A 168 28.61 -45.38 10.71
N ASP A 169 28.47 -44.61 11.78
CA ASP A 169 29.17 -44.87 13.03
C ASP A 169 28.62 -46.14 13.70
N ILE A 170 27.29 -46.31 13.78
CA ILE A 170 26.66 -47.56 14.26
C ILE A 170 27.15 -48.77 13.46
N TRP A 171 27.21 -48.66 12.13
CA TRP A 171 27.66 -49.76 11.28
C TRP A 171 29.13 -50.10 11.48
N LYS A 172 30.00 -49.08 11.61
CA LYS A 172 31.43 -49.30 11.90
C LYS A 172 31.64 -49.95 13.26
N GLU A 173 30.89 -49.52 14.26
CA GLU A 173 31.03 -50.02 15.63
C GLU A 173 30.52 -51.47 15.74
N LYS A 174 29.41 -51.79 15.05
CA LYS A 174 28.96 -53.17 14.91
C LYS A 174 29.91 -54.06 14.11
N GLN A 175 30.67 -53.50 13.16
CA GLN A 175 31.68 -54.27 12.44
C GLN A 175 32.92 -54.54 13.30
N ASN A 176 33.22 -53.67 14.26
CA ASN A 176 34.35 -53.81 15.17
C ASN A 176 34.03 -54.71 16.38
N GLU A 177 32.80 -54.66 16.89
CA GLU A 177 32.28 -55.66 17.82
C GLU A 177 31.88 -56.90 17.02
N ASP A 178 32.66 -57.99 17.10
CA ASP A 178 32.35 -59.31 16.51
C ASP A 178 31.12 -60.00 17.20
N ASN A 179 30.08 -59.20 17.50
CA ASN A 179 28.88 -59.60 18.21
C ASN A 179 27.86 -60.20 17.23
N GLN A 180 27.45 -61.45 17.48
CA GLN A 180 26.36 -62.13 16.76
C GLN A 180 24.96 -61.57 17.08
N GLU A 181 24.87 -60.50 17.86
CA GLU A 181 23.59 -59.90 18.24
C GLU A 181 22.88 -59.25 17.04
N SER A 182 21.55 -59.30 17.06
CA SER A 182 20.72 -58.62 16.06
C SER A 182 21.01 -57.11 16.05
N MET A 183 20.86 -56.47 14.89
CA MET A 183 20.96 -55.00 14.75
C MET A 183 20.07 -54.26 15.76
N GLU A 184 18.88 -54.79 16.03
CA GLU A 184 17.90 -54.16 16.93
C GLU A 184 18.45 -54.05 18.37
N VAL A 185 19.04 -55.13 18.88
CA VAL A 185 19.60 -55.18 20.24
C VAL A 185 20.84 -54.30 20.35
N PHE A 186 21.68 -54.30 19.31
CA PHE A 186 22.89 -53.48 19.25
C PHE A 186 22.58 -51.98 19.28
N VAL A 187 21.60 -51.53 18.48
CA VAL A 187 21.19 -50.12 18.45
C VAL A 187 20.59 -49.70 19.79
N ASP A 188 19.81 -50.56 20.44
CA ASP A 188 19.27 -50.32 21.77
C ASP A 188 20.36 -50.15 22.83
N LYS A 189 21.47 -50.90 22.72
CA LYS A 189 22.65 -50.77 23.58
C LYS A 189 23.43 -49.49 23.27
N TYR A 190 23.68 -49.22 21.99
CA TYR A 190 24.40 -48.04 21.51
C TYR A 190 23.80 -46.71 21.99
N PHE A 191 22.47 -46.63 22.16
CA PHE A 191 21.81 -45.43 22.65
C PHE A 191 21.60 -45.39 24.18
N LYS A 192 21.89 -46.49 24.90
CA LYS A 192 21.81 -46.58 26.37
C LYS A 192 23.15 -46.34 27.06
N ASP A 193 24.24 -46.73 26.41
CA ASP A 193 25.62 -46.40 26.80
C ASP A 193 25.97 -44.94 26.44
#